data_AF-A0A1T4N2V0-F1
#
_entry.id   AF-A0A1T4N2V0-F1
#
_cell.length_a   1.000
_cell.length_b   1.000
_cell.length_c   1.000
_cell.angle_alpha   90.00
_cell.angle_beta   90.00
_cell.angle_gamma   90.00
#
_symmetry.space_group_name_H-M   'P 1'
#
loop_
_entity.id
_entity.type
_entity.pdbx_description
1 polymer ?
#
loop_
_entity_poly.entity_id
_entity_poly.type
_entity_poly.pdbx_seq_one_letter_code
_entity_poly.pdbx_strand_id
1 'polypeptide(L)'
;MKLIVAGTACILLASFSAAAQNDKSDWPEGSAMHTGFVFAEQLDEAQAALEQRHKRLVELATEYSSDYMGTRIPSAIEAEHAAWLAYREAGCELFGAATGAGGTWPSTHALGCEVDLTTRRLETVTNAVQCIEAQPEGERDLGLYSCLEPLQPPVPGIGEA
;
A
#
# COMPACT_ATOMS: atom_id res chain seq x y z
N MET A 1 27.08 40.17 58.09
CA MET A 1 27.17 38.70 58.07
C MET A 1 26.93 38.26 56.62
N LYS A 2 27.98 37.84 55.91
CA LYS A 2 27.91 37.40 54.50
C LYS A 2 27.57 35.90 54.49
N LEU A 3 26.58 35.50 53.69
CA LEU A 3 26.40 34.12 53.27
C LEU A 3 26.37 34.09 51.75
N ILE A 4 27.44 33.56 51.18
CA ILE A 4 27.58 33.21 49.77
C ILE A 4 27.12 31.76 49.68
N VAL A 5 26.04 31.48 48.95
CA VAL A 5 25.67 30.12 48.55
C VAL A 5 26.00 29.98 47.07
N ALA A 6 27.00 29.15 46.80
CA ALA A 6 27.43 28.74 45.48
C ALA A 6 26.33 27.89 44.82
N GLY A 7 25.75 28.41 43.74
CA GLY A 7 24.78 27.71 42.91
C GLY A 7 25.49 26.97 41.78
N THR A 8 25.60 25.66 41.94
CA THR A 8 26.12 24.65 41.03
C THR A 8 25.60 24.82 39.59
N ALA A 9 26.53 24.91 38.63
CA ALA A 9 26.23 24.92 37.20
C ALA A 9 25.80 23.52 36.74
N CYS A 10 24.52 23.37 36.36
CA CYS A 10 24.04 22.19 35.64
C CYS A 10 24.56 22.21 34.19
N ILE A 11 25.60 21.42 33.92
CA ILE A 11 26.06 21.12 32.57
C ILE A 11 25.03 20.20 31.91
N LEU A 12 24.23 20.75 31.00
CA LEU A 12 23.33 19.99 30.13
C LEU A 12 24.18 19.29 29.05
N LEU A 13 24.50 18.02 29.27
CA LEU A 13 25.05 17.15 28.23
C LEU A 13 23.93 16.77 27.25
N ALA A 14 23.81 17.53 26.16
CA ALA A 14 23.01 17.14 25.01
C ALA A 14 23.67 15.91 24.37
N SER A 15 23.13 14.73 24.64
CA SER A 15 23.51 13.50 23.94
C SER A 15 22.87 13.54 22.56
N PHE A 16 23.60 14.07 21.57
CA PHE A 16 23.23 13.91 20.17
C PHE A 16 23.54 12.47 19.76
N SER A 17 22.54 11.60 19.86
CA SER A 17 22.59 10.32 19.13
C SER A 17 22.49 10.64 17.65
N ALA A 18 23.64 10.66 16.96
CA ALA A 18 23.66 10.58 15.51
C ALA A 18 23.04 9.23 15.12
N ALA A 19 21.77 9.23 14.72
CA ALA A 19 21.21 8.10 14.01
C ALA A 19 22.03 7.98 12.72
N ALA A 20 22.82 6.91 12.60
CA ALA A 20 23.48 6.59 11.35
C ALA A 20 22.37 6.40 10.30
N GLN A 21 22.21 7.38 9.41
CA GLN A 21 21.40 7.23 8.21
C GLN A 21 22.14 6.22 7.34
N ASN A 22 21.57 5.02 7.22
CA ASN A 22 22.12 3.93 6.43
C ASN A 22 21.52 4.08 5.03
N ASP A 23 22.33 4.47 4.04
CA ASP A 23 21.89 4.73 2.67
C ASP A 23 22.04 3.47 1.81
N LYS A 24 21.23 3.35 0.75
CA LYS A 24 21.35 2.30 -0.28
C LYS A 24 22.76 2.22 -0.85
N SER A 25 23.43 3.36 -1.01
CA SER A 25 24.79 3.47 -1.52
C SER A 25 25.85 2.85 -0.60
N ASP A 26 25.54 2.66 0.69
CA ASP A 26 26.43 2.04 1.68
C ASP A 26 26.45 0.50 1.58
N TRP A 27 25.51 -0.09 0.84
CA TRP A 27 25.36 -1.55 0.72
C TRP A 27 25.77 -2.07 -0.66
N PRO A 28 26.57 -3.15 -0.73
CA PRO A 28 26.98 -3.74 -2.01
C PRO A 28 25.77 -4.19 -2.83
N GLU A 29 25.85 -4.01 -4.15
CA GLU A 29 24.88 -4.56 -5.09
C GLU A 29 24.72 -6.07 -4.89
N GLY A 30 23.48 -6.55 -4.94
CA GLY A 30 23.13 -7.95 -4.68
C GLY A 30 23.09 -8.36 -3.21
N SER A 31 23.47 -7.48 -2.27
CA SER A 31 23.21 -7.72 -0.85
C SER A 31 21.73 -7.55 -0.53
N ALA A 32 21.24 -8.29 0.48
CA ALA A 32 19.85 -8.21 0.94
C ALA A 32 19.42 -6.78 1.26
N MET A 33 20.29 -5.99 1.91
CA MET A 33 20.01 -4.60 2.26
C MET A 33 19.91 -3.71 1.03
N HIS A 34 20.87 -3.78 0.11
CA HIS A 34 20.82 -3.02 -1.13
C HIS A 34 19.54 -3.34 -1.93
N THR A 35 19.24 -4.63 -2.11
CA THR A 35 18.02 -5.08 -2.80
C THR A 35 16.76 -4.64 -2.05
N GLY A 36 16.77 -4.68 -0.71
CA GLY A 36 15.67 -4.19 0.12
C GLY A 36 15.38 -2.70 -0.12
N PHE A 37 16.41 -1.86 -0.20
CA PHE A 37 16.23 -0.44 -0.55
C PHE A 37 15.64 -0.25 -1.95
N VAL A 38 16.10 -1.02 -2.94
CA VAL A 38 15.52 -0.99 -4.30
C VAL A 38 14.03 -1.34 -4.26
N PHE A 39 13.64 -2.40 -3.55
CA PHE A 39 12.22 -2.77 -3.45
C PHE A 39 11.40 -1.77 -2.65
N ALA A 40 11.96 -1.16 -1.61
CA ALA A 40 11.26 -0.12 -0.86
C ALA A 40 10.95 1.11 -1.74
N GLU A 41 11.91 1.59 -2.53
CA GLU A 41 11.70 2.68 -3.50
C GLU A 41 10.60 2.32 -4.51
N GLN A 42 10.65 1.10 -5.08
CA GLN A 42 9.64 0.63 -6.03
C GLN A 42 8.25 0.50 -5.40
N LEU A 43 8.19 0.05 -4.15
CA LEU A 43 6.93 -0.08 -3.42
C LEU A 43 6.32 1.29 -3.16
N ASP A 44 7.12 2.28 -2.73
CA ASP A 44 6.64 3.65 -2.52
C ASP A 44 6.05 4.25 -3.80
N GLU A 45 6.74 4.08 -4.95
CA GLU A 45 6.25 4.54 -6.25
C GLU A 45 4.95 3.83 -6.67
N ALA A 46 4.90 2.50 -6.59
CA ALA A 46 3.73 1.71 -6.96
C ALA A 46 2.53 1.99 -6.04
N GLN A 47 2.78 2.16 -4.74
CA GLN A 47 1.76 2.51 -3.75
C GLN A 47 1.18 3.89 -4.04
N ALA A 48 2.01 4.91 -4.29
CA ALA A 48 1.53 6.25 -4.62
C ALA A 48 0.65 6.25 -5.87
N ALA A 49 1.05 5.51 -6.91
CA ALA A 49 0.25 5.35 -8.13
C ALA A 49 -1.07 4.60 -7.86
N LEU A 50 -1.04 3.55 -7.05
CA LEU A 50 -2.23 2.78 -6.67
C LEU A 50 -3.24 3.66 -5.91
N GLU A 51 -2.79 4.42 -4.91
CA GLU A 51 -3.65 5.31 -4.13
C GLU A 51 -4.29 6.40 -5.01
N GLN A 52 -3.52 6.97 -5.96
CA GLN A 52 -4.06 7.94 -6.91
C GLN A 52 -5.17 7.33 -7.78
N ARG A 53 -4.96 6.10 -8.28
CA ARG A 53 -5.93 5.42 -9.14
C ARG A 53 -7.15 4.92 -8.36
N HIS A 54 -6.95 4.43 -7.15
CA HIS A 54 -8.03 4.04 -6.24
C HIS A 54 -8.93 5.23 -5.91
N LYS A 55 -8.34 6.39 -5.59
CA LYS A 55 -9.12 7.62 -5.38
C LYS A 55 -9.99 7.96 -6.60
N ARG A 56 -9.43 7.89 -7.80
CA ARG A 56 -10.20 8.14 -9.04
C ARG A 56 -11.34 7.12 -9.22
N LEU A 57 -11.10 5.86 -8.88
CA LEU A 57 -12.14 4.83 -8.92
C LEU A 57 -13.29 5.14 -7.96
N VAL A 58 -12.99 5.57 -6.72
CA VAL A 58 -14.01 5.96 -5.73
C VAL A 58 -14.79 7.19 -6.19
N GLU A 59 -14.13 8.18 -6.80
CA GLU A 59 -14.79 9.35 -7.39
C GLU A 59 -15.79 8.94 -8.48
N LEU A 60 -15.38 8.09 -9.41
CA LEU A 60 -16.23 7.57 -10.49
C LEU A 60 -17.41 6.75 -9.93
N ALA A 61 -17.15 5.90 -8.94
CA ALA A 61 -18.20 5.14 -8.27
C ALA A 61 -19.18 6.05 -7.52
N THR A 62 -18.72 7.18 -6.98
CA THR A 62 -19.59 8.17 -6.34
C THR A 62 -20.44 8.92 -7.36
N GLU A 63 -19.86 9.27 -8.51
CA GLU A 63 -20.53 9.99 -9.59
C GLU A 63 -21.60 9.14 -10.30
N TYR A 64 -21.31 7.85 -10.53
CA TYR A 64 -22.14 6.97 -11.37
C TYR A 64 -22.90 5.88 -10.61
N SER A 65 -22.77 5.79 -9.28
CA SER A 65 -23.63 4.90 -8.50
C SER A 65 -25.07 5.41 -8.56
N SER A 66 -26.00 4.52 -8.92
CA SER A 66 -27.43 4.85 -8.96
C SER A 66 -27.95 5.36 -7.61
N ASP A 67 -28.95 6.24 -7.62
CA ASP A 67 -29.61 6.75 -6.41
C ASP A 67 -30.09 5.62 -5.47
N TYR A 68 -30.47 4.47 -6.03
CA TYR A 68 -30.89 3.30 -5.27
C TYR A 68 -29.75 2.63 -4.48
N MET A 69 -28.53 2.64 -5.03
CA MET A 69 -27.34 2.11 -4.35
C MET A 69 -26.71 3.13 -3.39
N GLY A 70 -26.89 4.42 -3.64
CA GLY A 70 -26.31 5.50 -2.84
C GLY A 70 -24.79 5.30 -2.67
N THR A 71 -24.32 5.34 -1.43
CA THR A 71 -22.89 5.20 -1.08
C THR A 71 -22.39 3.76 -1.00
N ARG A 72 -23.23 2.75 -1.25
CA ARG A 72 -22.85 1.35 -1.02
C ARG A 72 -21.63 0.92 -1.82
N ILE A 73 -21.60 1.27 -3.11
CA ILE A 73 -20.49 0.91 -4.01
C ILE A 73 -19.19 1.63 -3.65
N PRO A 74 -19.12 2.97 -3.55
CA PRO A 74 -17.88 3.64 -3.16
C PRO A 74 -17.37 3.18 -1.79
N SER A 75 -18.24 3.00 -0.78
CA SER A 75 -17.82 2.48 0.52
C SER A 75 -17.30 1.03 0.47
N ALA A 76 -17.85 0.19 -0.41
CA ALA A 76 -17.36 -1.17 -0.61
C ALA A 76 -15.97 -1.17 -1.27
N ILE A 77 -15.71 -0.28 -2.24
CA ILE A 77 -14.41 -0.13 -2.90
C ILE A 77 -13.34 0.35 -1.91
N GLU A 78 -13.69 1.28 -1.01
CA GLU A 78 -12.79 1.73 0.06
C GLU A 78 -12.47 0.60 1.05
N ALA A 79 -13.50 -0.11 1.51
CA ALA A 79 -13.35 -1.19 2.47
C ALA A 79 -12.54 -2.37 1.91
N GLU A 80 -12.78 -2.75 0.65
CA GLU A 80 -12.06 -3.83 0.00
C GLU A 80 -10.60 -3.47 -0.26
N HIS A 81 -10.28 -2.23 -0.64
CA HIS A 81 -8.88 -1.76 -0.76
C HIS A 81 -8.14 -1.80 0.57
N ALA A 82 -8.77 -1.35 1.66
CA ALA A 82 -8.19 -1.44 3.00
C ALA A 82 -7.93 -2.90 3.43
N ALA A 83 -8.86 -3.80 3.13
CA ALA A 83 -8.70 -5.22 3.40
C ALA A 83 -7.60 -5.86 2.53
N TRP A 84 -7.48 -5.45 1.27
CA TRP A 84 -6.43 -5.90 0.37
C TRP A 84 -5.04 -5.48 0.83
N LEU A 85 -4.87 -4.25 1.35
CA LEU A 85 -3.60 -3.80 1.93
C LEU A 85 -3.16 -4.67 3.11
N ALA A 86 -4.10 -5.00 4.02
CA ALA A 86 -3.83 -5.90 5.14
C ALA A 86 -3.50 -7.33 4.69
N TYR A 87 -4.19 -7.84 3.66
CA TYR A 87 -3.88 -9.12 3.04
C TYR A 87 -2.48 -9.15 2.43
N ARG A 88 -2.09 -8.09 1.70
CA ARG A 88 -0.77 -7.96 1.09
C ARG A 88 0.32 -8.05 2.16
N GLU A 89 0.24 -7.23 3.19
CA GLU A 89 1.25 -7.18 4.27
C GLU A 89 1.38 -8.55 4.96
N ALA A 90 0.27 -9.10 5.45
CA ALA A 90 0.30 -10.38 6.17
C ALA A 90 0.76 -11.55 5.27
N GLY A 91 0.32 -11.56 4.01
CA GLY A 91 0.70 -12.58 3.04
C GLY A 91 2.17 -12.50 2.64
N CYS A 92 2.70 -11.29 2.43
CA CYS A 92 4.09 -11.09 2.03
C CYS A 92 5.08 -11.31 3.17
N GLU A 93 4.69 -10.99 4.42
CA GLU A 93 5.49 -11.37 5.59
C GLU A 93 5.61 -12.90 5.69
N LEU A 94 4.51 -13.63 5.53
CA LEU A 94 4.55 -15.10 5.51
C LEU A 94 5.40 -15.61 4.34
N PHE A 95 5.27 -15.04 3.14
CA PHE A 95 6.08 -15.41 1.98
C PHE A 95 7.57 -15.25 2.27
N GLY A 96 7.98 -14.09 2.81
CA GLY A 96 9.37 -13.81 3.17
C GLY A 96 9.90 -14.78 4.22
N ALA A 97 9.15 -15.00 5.29
CA ALA A 97 9.51 -15.93 6.36
C ALA A 97 9.62 -17.39 5.88
N ALA A 98 8.75 -17.81 4.95
CA ALA A 98 8.73 -19.16 4.42
C ALA A 98 9.89 -19.49 3.47
N THR A 99 10.68 -18.49 3.04
CA THR A 99 11.87 -18.73 2.19
C THR A 99 12.98 -19.52 2.89
N GLY A 100 13.02 -19.50 4.24
CA GLY A 100 14.10 -20.11 5.02
C GLY A 100 15.44 -19.36 4.91
N ALA A 101 15.45 -18.16 4.33
CA ALA A 101 16.65 -17.36 4.17
C ALA A 101 17.13 -16.76 5.51
N GLY A 102 18.44 -16.50 5.62
CA GLY A 102 19.06 -15.92 6.81
C GLY A 102 19.30 -14.41 6.70
N GLY A 103 19.58 -13.78 7.84
CA GLY A 103 19.87 -12.34 7.89
C GLY A 103 18.64 -11.51 7.52
N THR A 104 18.83 -10.50 6.65
CA THR A 104 17.75 -9.60 6.19
C THR A 104 17.06 -10.07 4.91
N TRP A 105 17.45 -11.22 4.35
CA TRP A 105 16.81 -11.76 3.15
C TRP A 105 15.31 -12.03 3.28
N PRO A 106 14.77 -12.54 4.41
CA PRO A 106 13.32 -12.73 4.56
C PRO A 106 12.53 -11.43 4.36
N SER A 107 12.95 -10.32 4.99
CA SER A 107 12.31 -9.01 4.80
C SER A 107 12.49 -8.46 3.39
N THR A 108 13.65 -8.71 2.75
CA THR A 108 13.87 -8.34 1.34
C THR A 108 12.92 -9.09 0.41
N HIS A 109 12.66 -10.37 0.68
CA HIS A 109 11.68 -11.17 -0.08
C HIS A 109 10.25 -10.73 0.17
N ALA A 110 9.90 -10.36 1.41
CA ALA A 110 8.59 -9.78 1.74
C ALA A 110 8.35 -8.49 0.94
N LEU A 111 9.32 -7.56 0.93
CA LEU A 111 9.24 -6.32 0.13
C LEU A 111 9.06 -6.60 -1.36
N GLY A 112 9.82 -7.55 -1.93
CA GLY A 112 9.64 -7.95 -3.33
C GLY A 112 8.23 -8.48 -3.62
N CYS A 113 7.67 -9.29 -2.71
CA CYS A 113 6.27 -9.73 -2.80
C CYS A 113 5.29 -8.54 -2.78
N GLU A 114 5.52 -7.55 -1.93
CA GLU A 114 4.66 -6.37 -1.84
C GLU A 114 4.69 -5.53 -3.12
N VAL A 115 5.87 -5.35 -3.72
CA VAL A 115 6.02 -4.68 -5.03
C VAL A 115 5.19 -5.40 -6.09
N ASP A 116 5.33 -6.72 -6.20
CA ASP A 116 4.63 -7.54 -7.19
C ASP A 116 3.11 -7.45 -7.04
N LEU A 117 2.60 -7.63 -5.81
CA LEU A 117 1.17 -7.58 -5.54
C LEU A 117 0.62 -6.17 -5.77
N THR A 118 1.35 -5.12 -5.39
CA THR A 118 0.93 -3.72 -5.58
C THR A 118 0.88 -3.34 -7.05
N THR A 119 1.84 -3.78 -7.84
CA THR A 119 1.87 -3.53 -9.28
C THR A 119 0.68 -4.19 -9.98
N ARG A 120 0.40 -5.47 -9.69
CA ARG A 120 -0.78 -6.17 -10.25
C ARG A 120 -2.09 -5.53 -9.82
N ARG A 121 -2.17 -5.04 -8.58
CA ARG A 121 -3.35 -4.34 -8.09
C ARG A 121 -3.55 -3.00 -8.78
N LEU A 122 -2.48 -2.24 -8.99
CA LEU A 122 -2.49 -0.99 -9.76
C LEU A 122 -3.01 -1.22 -11.19
N GLU A 123 -2.55 -2.27 -11.88
CA GLU A 123 -3.06 -2.63 -13.21
C GLU A 123 -4.57 -2.91 -13.16
N THR A 124 -5.01 -3.71 -12.19
CA THR A 124 -6.42 -4.08 -12.01
C THR A 124 -7.31 -2.84 -11.77
N VAL A 125 -6.92 -1.97 -10.85
CA VAL A 125 -7.64 -0.72 -10.54
C VAL A 125 -7.61 0.24 -11.75
N THR A 126 -6.48 0.33 -12.45
CA THR A 126 -6.36 1.15 -13.67
C THR A 126 -7.31 0.67 -14.75
N ASN A 127 -7.41 -0.64 -14.97
CA ASN A 127 -8.33 -1.22 -15.95
C ASN A 127 -9.80 -0.96 -15.58
N ALA A 128 -10.15 -1.05 -14.29
CA ALA A 128 -11.49 -0.72 -13.82
C ALA A 128 -11.84 0.75 -14.09
N VAL A 129 -10.94 1.69 -13.77
CA VAL A 129 -11.11 3.13 -14.08
C VAL A 129 -11.30 3.35 -15.58
N GLN A 130 -10.42 2.78 -16.41
CA GLN A 130 -10.53 2.92 -17.87
C GLN A 130 -11.82 2.32 -18.43
N CYS A 131 -12.25 1.18 -17.90
CA CYS A 131 -13.50 0.53 -18.28
C CYS A 131 -14.71 1.45 -18.01
N ILE A 132 -14.76 2.10 -16.84
CA ILE A 132 -15.84 3.03 -16.47
C ILE A 132 -15.80 4.29 -17.35
N GLU A 133 -14.62 4.88 -17.54
CA GLU A 133 -14.46 6.10 -18.34
C GLU A 133 -14.80 5.87 -19.83
N ALA A 134 -14.60 4.65 -20.33
CA ALA A 134 -14.96 4.26 -21.69
C ALA A 134 -16.46 3.97 -21.89
N GLN A 135 -17.26 3.87 -20.83
CA GLN A 135 -18.70 3.65 -20.99
C GLN A 135 -19.40 4.87 -21.59
N PRO A 136 -20.40 4.68 -22.47
CA PRO A 136 -21.27 5.76 -22.94
C PRO A 136 -21.90 6.52 -21.76
N GLU A 137 -22.05 7.84 -21.87
CA GLU A 137 -22.51 8.69 -20.75
C GLU A 137 -23.85 8.24 -20.12
N GLY A 138 -24.75 7.63 -20.90
CA GLY A 138 -26.04 7.12 -20.43
C GLY A 138 -26.03 5.67 -19.92
N GLU A 139 -24.89 4.98 -19.96
CA GLU A 139 -24.75 3.57 -19.57
C GLU A 139 -23.69 3.36 -18.48
N ARG A 140 -23.09 4.44 -17.97
CA ARG A 140 -22.01 4.41 -16.97
C ARG A 140 -22.43 3.76 -15.64
N ASP A 141 -23.68 3.91 -15.23
CA ASP A 141 -24.24 3.29 -14.02
C ASP A 141 -24.38 1.76 -14.17
N LEU A 142 -24.81 1.29 -15.34
CA LEU A 142 -24.92 -0.13 -15.67
C LEU A 142 -23.54 -0.77 -15.87
N GLY A 143 -22.64 -0.06 -16.56
CA GLY A 143 -21.28 -0.52 -16.82
C GLY A 143 -20.38 -0.52 -15.58
N LEU A 144 -20.70 0.28 -14.55
CA LEU A 144 -19.95 0.33 -13.31
C LEU A 144 -19.76 -1.07 -12.69
N TYR A 145 -20.80 -1.90 -12.66
CA TYR A 145 -20.74 -3.20 -12.00
C TYR A 145 -19.82 -4.19 -12.70
N SER A 146 -19.90 -4.28 -14.04
CA SER A 146 -19.04 -5.18 -14.82
C SER A 146 -17.59 -4.72 -14.78
N CYS A 147 -17.34 -3.41 -14.75
CA CYS A 147 -16.00 -2.85 -14.62
C CYS A 147 -15.35 -3.12 -13.25
N LEU A 148 -16.15 -3.38 -12.20
CA LEU A 148 -15.66 -3.70 -10.85
C LEU A 148 -15.44 -5.19 -10.61
N GLU A 149 -15.91 -6.08 -11.49
CA GLU A 149 -15.79 -7.54 -11.34
C GLU A 149 -14.35 -8.01 -11.03
N PRO A 150 -13.29 -7.50 -11.70
CA PRO A 150 -11.92 -7.93 -11.42
C PRO A 150 -11.40 -7.59 -10.02
N LEU A 151 -12.06 -6.69 -9.28
CA LEU A 151 -11.70 -6.31 -7.92
C LEU A 151 -12.38 -7.20 -6.88
N GLN A 152 -13.32 -8.05 -7.29
CA GLN A 152 -14.07 -8.90 -6.37
C GLN A 152 -13.26 -10.14 -6.01
N PRO A 153 -13.38 -10.65 -4.76
CA PRO A 153 -12.78 -11.93 -4.41
C PRO A 153 -13.41 -13.06 -5.26
N PRO A 154 -12.67 -14.14 -5.55
CA PRO A 154 -13.25 -15.29 -6.22
C PRO A 154 -14.32 -15.93 -5.32
N VAL A 155 -15.59 -15.78 -5.71
CA VAL A 155 -16.71 -16.42 -5.03
C VAL A 155 -17.06 -17.72 -5.76
N PRO A 156 -17.05 -18.89 -5.08
CA PRO A 156 -17.57 -20.11 -5.66
C PRO A 156 -19.03 -19.90 -6.10
N GLY A 157 -19.36 -20.36 -7.32
CA GLY A 157 -20.62 -20.04 -7.99
C GLY A 157 -21.86 -20.25 -7.11
N ILE A 158 -22.60 -19.17 -6.87
CA ILE A 158 -23.89 -19.20 -6.17
C ILE A 158 -24.94 -19.60 -7.23
N GLY A 159 -24.98 -20.88 -7.60
CA GLY A 159 -25.81 -21.35 -8.72
C GLY A 159 -26.02 -22.85 -8.87
N GLU A 160 -25.60 -23.67 -7.91
CA GLU A 160 -25.93 -25.10 -7.88
C GLU A 160 -26.55 -25.44 -6.51
N ALA A 161 -27.85 -25.18 -6.37
CA ALA A 161 -28.69 -25.73 -5.32
C ALA A 161 -30.07 -26.08 -5.92
#